data_AF-A0A7C1HSA9-F1
#
_entry.id   AF-A0A7C1HSA9-F1
#
_cell.length_a   1.000
_cell.length_b   1.000
_cell.length_c   1.000
_cell.angle_alpha   90.00
_cell.angle_beta   90.00
_cell.angle_gamma   90.00
#
_symmetry.space_group_name_H-M   'P 1'
#
loop_
_entity.id
_entity.type
_entity.pdbx_description
1 polymer ?
#
loop_
_entity_poly.entity_id
_entity_poly.type
_entity_poly.pdbx_seq_one_letter_code
_entity_poly.pdbx_strand_id
1 'polypeptide(L)'
;MIKPQYNQNVSTDGHVYVVQTSHTLGVDEETILEQAEDVISGIVEMEFQARDELMEKAKIQIEDKIMRGIGIVANARMIGEAEGYALANALRLGASEGLTTETLDLLSATELYQLGKPAHIVACGSPNIKIDMDISRAELFRNTLKFEG
;
A
#
# COMPACT_ATOMS: atom_id res chain seq x y z
N MET A 1 4.56 -19.41 7.47
CA MET A 1 3.12 -19.06 7.45
C MET A 1 2.95 -17.68 6.84
N ILE A 2 2.10 -17.53 5.83
CA ILE A 2 1.83 -16.24 5.17
C ILE A 2 0.40 -15.85 5.52
N LYS A 3 0.21 -14.62 6.02
CA LYS A 3 -1.12 -14.09 6.37
C LYS A 3 -1.28 -12.67 5.83
N PRO A 4 -2.48 -12.27 5.36
CA PRO A 4 -2.76 -10.87 5.12
C PRO A 4 -2.52 -10.06 6.40
N GLN A 5 -1.95 -8.86 6.28
CA GLN A 5 -1.85 -7.94 7.40
C GLN A 5 -3.26 -7.40 7.70
N TYR A 6 -3.96 -8.03 8.64
CA TYR A 6 -5.28 -7.59 9.07
C TYR A 6 -5.18 -6.40 10.02
N ASN A 7 -5.84 -5.30 9.68
CA ASN A 7 -6.53 -4.47 10.67
C ASN A 7 -7.90 -5.11 10.86
N GLN A 8 -8.34 -5.36 12.10
CA GLN A 8 -9.48 -6.23 12.44
C GLN A 8 -10.83 -5.86 11.80
N ASN A 9 -10.93 -4.74 11.08
CA ASN A 9 -12.17 -4.21 10.48
C ASN A 9 -12.09 -3.96 8.97
N VAL A 10 -11.00 -4.33 8.29
CA VAL A 10 -10.82 -4.03 6.86
C VAL A 10 -10.78 -5.32 6.06
N SER A 11 -11.68 -5.45 5.08
CA SER A 11 -11.61 -6.50 4.07
C SER A 11 -10.23 -6.45 3.42
N THR A 12 -9.72 -7.63 3.10
CA THR A 12 -8.49 -8.05 2.39
C THR A 12 -7.85 -7.18 1.29
N ASP A 13 -8.25 -5.93 1.09
CA ASP A 13 -7.84 -5.04 -0.01
C ASP A 13 -6.49 -4.33 0.24
N GLY A 14 -5.85 -4.63 1.37
CA GLY A 14 -4.59 -4.03 1.78
C GLY A 14 -3.36 -4.52 1.01
N HIS A 15 -3.43 -5.58 0.21
CA HIS A 15 -2.29 -6.18 -0.54
C HIS A 15 -0.95 -6.32 0.23
N VAL A 16 -0.97 -6.22 1.55
CA VAL A 16 0.19 -6.37 2.44
C VAL A 16 0.05 -7.68 3.19
N TYR A 17 1.12 -8.45 3.20
CA TYR A 17 1.18 -9.78 3.82
C TYR A 17 2.33 -9.84 4.81
N VAL A 18 2.12 -10.57 5.90
CA VAL A 18 3.15 -10.87 6.90
C VAL A 18 3.57 -12.32 6.72
N VAL A 19 4.86 -12.54 6.54
CA VAL A 19 5.49 -13.85 6.54
C VAL A 19 6.05 -14.11 7.94
N GLN A 20 5.64 -15.21 8.57
CA GLN A 20 6.07 -15.60 9.92
C GLN A 20 6.57 -17.04 9.91
N THR A 21 7.67 -17.30 10.60
CA THR A 21 8.17 -18.67 10.83
C THR A 21 7.38 -19.31 11.98
N SER A 22 7.11 -20.61 11.87
CA SER A 22 6.35 -21.38 12.88
C SER A 22 7.20 -22.39 13.64
N HIS A 23 8.49 -22.49 13.33
CA HIS A 23 9.44 -23.40 13.98
C HIS A 23 10.30 -22.60 14.95
N THR A 24 10.33 -23.03 16.22
CA THR A 24 10.96 -22.27 17.32
C THR A 24 11.87 -23.11 18.23
N LEU A 25 11.83 -24.44 18.14
CA LEU A 25 12.63 -25.33 18.98
C LEU A 25 13.34 -26.38 18.13
N GLY A 26 14.65 -26.53 18.35
CA GLY A 26 15.48 -27.57 17.71
C GLY A 26 16.05 -27.20 16.34
N VAL A 27 15.90 -25.94 15.92
CA VAL A 27 16.47 -25.39 14.69
C VAL A 27 17.26 -24.14 15.10
N ASP A 28 18.47 -23.96 14.57
CA ASP A 28 19.24 -22.75 14.82
C ASP A 28 18.63 -21.53 14.11
N GLU A 29 18.95 -20.34 14.62
CA GLU A 29 18.40 -19.08 14.10
C GLU A 29 18.83 -18.80 12.66
N GLU A 30 20.03 -19.24 12.26
CA GLU A 30 20.59 -19.05 10.92
C GLU A 30 19.77 -19.83 9.87
N THR A 31 19.47 -21.10 10.15
CA THR A 31 18.60 -21.96 9.35
C THR A 31 17.18 -21.39 9.27
N ILE A 32 16.66 -20.81 10.36
CA ILE A 32 15.33 -20.16 10.35
C ILE A 32 15.34 -18.94 9.41
N LEU A 33 16.42 -18.16 9.42
CA LEU A 33 16.59 -17.00 8.54
C LEU A 33 16.75 -17.42 7.07
N GLU A 34 17.59 -18.41 6.78
CA GLU A 34 17.76 -18.96 5.42
C GLU A 34 16.43 -19.45 4.85
N GLN A 35 15.68 -20.26 5.60
CA GLN A 35 14.38 -20.76 5.16
C GLN A 35 13.36 -19.63 4.93
N ALA A 36 13.40 -18.58 5.75
CA ALA A 36 12.53 -17.43 5.56
C ALA A 36 12.92 -16.64 4.30
N GLU A 37 14.22 -16.44 4.06
CA GLU A 37 14.75 -15.74 2.90
C GLU A 37 14.40 -16.48 1.60
N ASP A 38 14.54 -17.80 1.56
CA ASP A 38 14.15 -18.63 0.41
C ASP A 38 12.67 -18.46 0.05
N VAL A 39 11.79 -18.52 1.06
CA VAL A 39 10.35 -18.36 0.87
C VAL A 39 10.02 -16.94 0.42
N ILE A 40 10.62 -15.92 1.04
CA ILE A 40 10.39 -14.51 0.67
C ILE A 40 10.85 -14.26 -0.76
N SER A 41 12.03 -14.75 -1.13
CA SER A 41 12.59 -14.58 -2.48
C SER A 41 11.68 -15.21 -3.54
N GLY A 42 11.18 -16.44 -3.30
CA GLY A 42 10.21 -17.07 -4.21
C GLY A 42 8.90 -16.28 -4.34
N ILE A 43 8.40 -15.66 -3.26
CA ILE A 43 7.21 -14.80 -3.32
C ILE A 43 7.48 -13.55 -4.16
N VAL A 44 8.63 -12.92 -3.96
CA VAL A 44 9.04 -11.72 -4.71
C VAL A 44 9.16 -12.03 -6.20
N GLU A 45 9.77 -13.15 -6.57
CA GLU A 45 9.86 -13.58 -7.97
C GLU A 45 8.49 -13.82 -8.61
N MET A 46 7.59 -14.52 -7.93
CA MET A 46 6.22 -14.74 -8.42
C MET A 46 5.45 -13.42 -8.58
N GLU A 47 5.70 -12.44 -7.71
CA GLU A 47 5.04 -11.13 -7.78
C GLU A 47 5.52 -10.30 -8.96
N PHE A 48 6.84 -10.29 -9.22
CA PHE A 48 7.40 -9.64 -10.41
C PHE A 48 6.89 -10.28 -11.70
N GLN A 49 6.86 -11.62 -11.78
CA GLN A 49 6.29 -12.33 -12.94
C GLN A 49 4.81 -11.97 -13.15
N ALA A 50 4.03 -11.91 -12.07
CA ALA A 50 2.62 -11.53 -12.15
C ALA A 50 2.44 -10.08 -12.64
N ARG A 51 3.33 -9.16 -12.27
CA ARG A 51 3.33 -7.79 -12.77
C ARG A 51 3.68 -7.71 -14.25
N ASP A 52 4.70 -8.43 -14.68
CA ASP A 52 5.08 -8.49 -16.10
C ASP A 52 3.92 -8.99 -16.95
N GLU A 53 3.28 -10.09 -16.54
CA GLU A 53 2.09 -10.62 -17.22
C GLU A 53 0.93 -9.62 -17.22
N LEU A 54 0.72 -8.90 -16.12
CA LEU A 54 -0.34 -7.91 -15.99
C LEU A 54 -0.09 -6.71 -16.92
N MET A 55 1.16 -6.26 -17.04
CA MET A 55 1.57 -5.20 -17.96
C MET A 55 1.47 -5.66 -19.42
N GLU A 56 1.79 -6.91 -19.73
CA GLU A 56 1.62 -7.43 -21.09
C GLU A 56 0.15 -7.50 -21.51
N LYS A 57 -0.72 -8.00 -20.62
CA LYS A 57 -2.12 -8.31 -20.95
C LYS A 57 -3.09 -7.15 -20.77
N ALA A 58 -2.81 -6.22 -19.85
CA ALA A 58 -3.80 -5.26 -19.37
C ALA A 58 -3.24 -3.85 -19.06
N LYS A 59 -2.11 -3.46 -19.68
CA LYS A 59 -1.44 -2.16 -19.41
C LYS A 59 -2.40 -0.97 -19.35
N ILE A 60 -3.21 -0.77 -20.38
CA ILE A 60 -4.12 0.40 -20.48
C ILE A 60 -5.16 0.40 -19.35
N GLN A 61 -5.68 -0.78 -18.99
CA GLN A 61 -6.66 -0.91 -17.90
C GLN A 61 -6.02 -0.60 -16.55
N ILE A 62 -4.75 -0.99 -16.35
CA ILE A 62 -4.01 -0.67 -15.14
C ILE A 62 -3.68 0.82 -15.09
N GLU A 63 -3.21 1.40 -16.19
CA GLU A 63 -2.99 2.84 -16.32
C GLU A 63 -4.27 3.63 -16.00
N ASP A 64 -5.43 3.29 -16.60
CA ASP A 64 -6.71 3.95 -16.29
C ASP A 64 -7.08 3.82 -14.80
N LYS A 65 -6.89 2.63 -14.22
CA LYS A 65 -7.14 2.41 -12.78
C LYS A 65 -6.25 3.29 -11.90
N ILE A 66 -4.96 3.40 -12.23
CA ILE A 66 -4.00 4.24 -11.50
C ILE A 66 -4.38 5.71 -11.65
N MET A 67 -4.64 6.18 -12.88
CA MET A 67 -5.01 7.58 -13.14
C MET A 67 -6.31 7.98 -12.44
N ARG A 68 -7.32 7.10 -12.42
CA ARG A 68 -8.53 7.30 -11.60
C ARG A 68 -8.20 7.40 -10.12
N GLY A 69 -7.31 6.54 -9.63
CA GLY A 69 -6.81 6.59 -8.26
C GLY A 69 -6.17 7.92 -7.92
N ILE A 70 -5.29 8.44 -8.79
CA ILE A 70 -4.67 9.76 -8.65
C ILE A 70 -5.76 10.84 -8.58
N GLY A 71 -6.73 10.82 -9.50
CA GLY A 71 -7.83 11.79 -9.54
C GLY A 71 -8.67 11.79 -8.26
N ILE A 72 -8.95 10.61 -7.70
CA ILE A 72 -9.65 10.46 -6.41
C ILE A 72 -8.80 11.04 -5.28
N VAL A 73 -7.54 10.60 -5.15
CA VAL A 73 -6.62 11.07 -4.11
C VAL A 73 -6.43 12.58 -4.17
N ALA A 74 -6.37 13.18 -5.36
CA ALA A 74 -6.21 14.62 -5.55
C ALA A 74 -7.44 15.46 -5.13
N ASN A 75 -8.65 14.90 -5.17
CA ASN A 75 -9.89 15.70 -5.06
C ASN A 75 -10.87 15.26 -3.97
N ALA A 76 -10.87 13.98 -3.58
CA ALA A 76 -11.83 13.43 -2.63
C ALA A 76 -11.75 14.17 -1.30
N ARG A 77 -12.91 14.43 -0.66
CA ARG A 77 -13.01 15.12 0.64
C ARG A 77 -13.15 14.17 1.82
N MET A 78 -13.52 12.92 1.55
CA MET A 78 -13.60 11.83 2.50
C MET A 78 -13.09 10.59 1.78
N ILE A 79 -12.24 9.80 2.43
CA ILE A 79 -11.74 8.53 1.93
C ILE A 79 -11.82 7.53 3.08
N GLY A 80 -12.57 6.45 2.91
CA GLY A 80 -12.68 5.40 3.93
C GLY A 80 -11.37 4.63 4.13
N GLU A 81 -11.24 3.86 5.21
CA GLU A 81 -9.99 3.13 5.49
C GLU A 81 -9.65 2.10 4.39
N ALA A 82 -10.60 1.23 4.02
CA ALA A 82 -10.40 0.21 2.99
C ALA A 82 -10.08 0.83 1.62
N GLU A 83 -10.83 1.87 1.25
CA GLU A 83 -10.62 2.63 0.01
C GLU A 83 -9.23 3.30 0.00
N GLY A 84 -8.82 3.91 1.12
CA GLY A 84 -7.51 4.54 1.25
C GLY A 84 -6.37 3.56 1.04
N TYR A 85 -6.45 2.35 1.59
CA TYR A 85 -5.44 1.32 1.35
C TYR A 85 -5.44 0.84 -0.10
N ALA A 86 -6.61 0.61 -0.70
CA ALA A 86 -6.71 0.21 -2.10
C ALA A 86 -6.10 1.26 -3.05
N LEU A 87 -6.38 2.55 -2.80
CA LEU A 87 -5.80 3.67 -3.54
C LEU A 87 -4.28 3.74 -3.36
N ALA A 88 -3.78 3.72 -2.12
CA ALA A 88 -2.34 3.77 -1.85
C ALA A 88 -1.59 2.62 -2.53
N ASN A 89 -2.15 1.40 -2.52
CA ASN A 89 -1.57 0.24 -3.19
C ASN A 89 -1.55 0.36 -4.71
N ALA A 90 -2.66 0.80 -5.31
CA ALA A 90 -2.73 1.02 -6.76
C ALA A 90 -1.72 2.08 -7.21
N LEU A 91 -1.60 3.16 -6.44
CA LEU A 91 -0.62 4.22 -6.70
C LEU A 91 0.82 3.74 -6.52
N ARG A 92 1.09 2.90 -5.50
CA ARG A 92 2.41 2.28 -5.29
C ARG A 92 2.79 1.38 -6.46
N LEU A 93 1.86 0.56 -6.95
CA LEU A 93 2.07 -0.25 -8.16
C LEU A 93 2.39 0.66 -9.35
N GLY A 94 1.57 1.69 -9.59
CA GLY A 94 1.79 2.63 -10.67
C GLY A 94 3.15 3.32 -10.62
N ALA A 95 3.58 3.74 -9.43
CA ALA A 95 4.90 4.34 -9.24
C ALA A 95 6.04 3.35 -9.49
N SER A 96 5.90 2.09 -9.07
CA SER A 96 6.92 1.07 -9.34
C SER A 96 7.03 0.68 -10.81
N GLU A 97 5.91 0.71 -11.55
CA GLU A 97 5.88 0.41 -13.00
C GLU A 97 6.19 1.65 -13.87
N GLY A 98 6.47 2.82 -13.27
CA GLY A 98 6.76 4.06 -13.99
C GLY A 98 5.55 4.71 -14.68
N LEU A 99 4.33 4.37 -14.25
CA LEU A 99 3.06 4.84 -14.84
C LEU A 99 2.59 6.19 -14.29
N THR A 100 3.27 6.75 -13.29
CA THR A 100 2.88 7.98 -12.57
C THR A 100 3.78 9.18 -12.88
N THR A 101 4.48 9.15 -14.02
CA THR A 101 5.89 9.53 -14.25
C THR A 101 6.34 10.98 -13.95
N GLU A 102 5.53 11.82 -13.31
CA GLU A 102 5.93 13.13 -12.70
C GLU A 102 5.09 13.51 -11.46
N THR A 103 4.00 12.78 -11.19
CA THR A 103 2.97 13.13 -10.20
C THR A 103 3.27 12.58 -8.81
N LEU A 104 3.85 11.38 -8.76
CA LEU A 104 4.01 10.62 -7.53
C LEU A 104 5.18 9.64 -7.68
N ASP A 105 6.21 9.80 -6.85
CA ASP A 105 7.31 8.84 -6.76
C ASP A 105 6.93 7.65 -5.85
N LEU A 106 7.74 6.58 -5.93
CA LEU A 106 7.49 5.36 -5.17
C LEU A 106 7.50 5.59 -3.66
N LEU A 107 8.33 6.51 -3.17
CA LEU A 107 8.42 6.84 -1.75
C LEU A 107 7.12 7.50 -1.28
N SER A 108 6.67 8.55 -1.96
CA SER A 108 5.42 9.26 -1.67
C SER A 108 4.22 8.32 -1.77
N ALA A 109 4.19 7.43 -2.77
CA ALA A 109 3.14 6.42 -2.89
C ALA A 109 3.14 5.43 -1.71
N THR A 110 4.32 5.07 -1.21
CA THR A 110 4.47 4.20 -0.03
C THR A 110 4.05 4.93 1.25
N GLU A 111 4.35 6.22 1.36
CA GLU A 111 3.95 7.06 2.49
C GLU A 111 2.43 7.18 2.62
N LEU A 112 1.68 7.26 1.51
CA LEU A 112 0.21 7.30 1.54
C LEU A 112 -0.37 6.11 2.35
N TYR A 113 0.19 4.91 2.20
CA TYR A 113 -0.27 3.75 2.97
C TYR A 113 -0.04 3.94 4.48
N GLN A 114 1.10 4.53 4.89
CA GLN A 114 1.38 4.77 6.30
C GLN A 114 0.50 5.89 6.87
N LEU A 115 0.37 7.00 6.14
CA LEU A 115 -0.45 8.15 6.51
C LEU A 115 -1.93 7.81 6.61
N GLY A 116 -2.41 6.82 5.85
CA GLY A 116 -3.80 6.37 5.90
C GLY A 116 -4.17 5.58 7.16
N LYS A 117 -3.18 5.14 7.94
CA LYS A 117 -3.41 4.35 9.16
C LYS A 117 -3.98 5.22 10.29
N PRO A 118 -4.90 4.68 11.09
CA PRO A 118 -5.51 5.44 12.19
C PRO A 118 -4.52 6.09 13.15
N ALA A 119 -3.45 5.37 13.52
CA ALA A 119 -2.43 5.89 14.44
C ALA A 119 -1.68 7.12 13.89
N HIS A 120 -1.38 7.13 12.58
CA HIS A 120 -0.73 8.28 11.95
C HIS A 120 -1.68 9.47 11.83
N ILE A 121 -2.93 9.23 11.43
CA ILE A 121 -3.95 10.28 11.36
C ILE A 121 -4.13 10.97 12.72
N VAL A 122 -4.21 10.19 13.80
CA VAL A 122 -4.32 10.73 15.16
C VAL A 122 -3.06 11.49 15.57
N ALA A 123 -1.87 10.98 15.23
CA ALA A 123 -0.60 11.64 15.56
C ALA A 123 -0.38 12.95 14.80
N CYS A 124 -0.90 13.08 13.58
CA CYS A 124 -0.87 14.32 12.80
C CYS A 124 -1.95 15.33 13.25
N GLY A 125 -2.96 14.88 13.99
CA GLY A 125 -4.04 15.73 14.49
C GLY A 125 -3.64 16.57 15.72
N SER A 126 -4.43 17.59 16.01
CA SER A 126 -4.21 18.41 17.22
C SER A 126 -4.78 17.69 18.46
N PRO A 127 -4.02 17.61 19.57
CA PRO A 127 -4.56 17.09 20.82
C PRO A 127 -5.73 17.99 21.25
N ASN A 128 -6.88 17.39 21.54
CA ASN A 128 -8.16 18.02 21.92
C ASN A 128 -9.15 18.40 20.80
N ILE A 129 -8.86 18.08 19.53
CA ILE A 129 -9.85 18.18 18.45
C ILE A 129 -10.41 16.80 18.16
N LYS A 130 -11.74 16.68 18.02
CA LYS A 130 -12.36 15.45 17.53
C LYS A 130 -11.95 15.27 16.07
N ILE A 131 -11.18 14.22 15.79
CA ILE A 131 -10.70 13.89 14.45
C ILE A 131 -11.77 13.08 13.72
N ASP A 132 -12.11 13.51 12.51
CA ASP A 132 -12.86 12.70 11.56
C ASP A 132 -11.85 11.94 10.69
N MET A 133 -11.82 10.61 10.84
CA MET A 133 -10.78 9.77 10.23
C MET A 133 -10.79 9.85 8.71
N ASP A 134 -11.96 9.90 8.10
CA ASP A 134 -12.11 9.82 6.65
C ASP A 134 -11.81 11.16 5.99
N ILE A 135 -12.21 12.27 6.64
CA ILE A 135 -11.86 13.62 6.20
C ILE A 135 -10.34 13.84 6.35
N SER A 136 -9.77 13.52 7.50
CA SER A 136 -8.34 13.71 7.76
C SER A 136 -7.48 12.81 6.87
N ARG A 137 -7.91 11.58 6.57
CA ARG A 137 -7.23 10.71 5.61
C ARG A 137 -7.19 11.34 4.22
N ALA A 138 -8.34 11.82 3.74
CA ALA A 138 -8.43 12.48 2.44
C ALA A 138 -7.56 13.73 2.37
N GLU A 139 -7.48 14.50 3.46
CA GLU A 139 -6.61 15.67 3.54
C GLU A 139 -5.13 15.32 3.50
N LEU A 140 -4.67 14.35 4.29
CA LEU A 140 -3.28 13.89 4.26
C LEU A 140 -2.92 13.36 2.87
N PHE A 141 -3.80 12.58 2.26
CA PHE A 141 -3.61 12.02 0.92
C PHE A 141 -3.42 13.10 -0.14
N ARG A 142 -4.27 14.14 -0.14
CA ARG A 142 -4.12 15.30 -1.03
C ARG A 142 -2.83 16.07 -0.79
N ASN A 143 -2.45 16.29 0.46
CA ASN A 143 -1.26 17.07 0.80
C ASN A 143 0.05 16.36 0.44
N THR A 144 0.06 15.02 0.48
CA THR A 144 1.21 14.20 0.05
C THR A 144 1.32 14.12 -1.47
N LEU A 145 0.19 14.11 -2.17
CA LEU A 145 0.16 14.03 -3.62
C LEU A 145 0.61 15.36 -4.26
N LYS A 146 1.74 15.34 -4.99
CA LYS A 146 2.22 16.48 -5.78
C LYS A 146 1.55 16.52 -7.17
N PHE A 147 0.21 16.51 -7.19
CA PHE A 147 -0.54 16.60 -8.44
C PHE A 147 -0.67 18.07 -8.84
N GLU A 148 0.11 18.51 -9.83
CA GLU A 148 -0.14 19.74 -10.56
C GLU A 148 -1.03 19.40 -11.76
N GLY A 149 -2.25 19.95 -11.78
CA GLY A 149 -3.25 19.72 -12.83
C GLY A 149 -3.12 20.64 -14.03
#